data_AF-H2YHY1-F1
#
_entry.id   AF-H2YHY1-F1
#
_cell.length_a   1.000
_cell.length_b   1.000
_cell.length_c   1.000
_cell.angle_alpha   90.00
_cell.angle_beta   90.00
_cell.angle_gamma   90.00
#
_symmetry.space_group_name_H-M   'P 1'
#
loop_
_entity.id
_entity.type
_entity.pdbx_description
1 polymer ?
#
loop_
_entity_poly.entity_id
_entity_poly.type
_entity_poly.pdbx_seq_one_letter_code
_entity_poly.pdbx_strand_id
1 'polypeptide(L)'
;MTSLLNFLQDNMATNVDFVASQTHALNILMALVKDAALGEGILQYISRCIIVAVTGFSSSNWSIRNASTLFFTALTVRVFGVKRQKTFETSHKNRLSSYEFFTRFPKLHPFLLQHLQRNTASNDLVSQSFHLPRPPYIIPHHAFCGSTQPQS
;
A
#
# COMPACT_ATOMS: atom_id res chain seq x y z
N MET A 1 -16.56 -13.11 1.81
CA MET A 1 -15.53 -12.26 2.47
C MET A 1 -14.63 -13.07 3.40
N THR A 2 -15.18 -13.71 4.44
CA THR A 2 -14.40 -14.47 5.45
C THR A 2 -13.50 -15.56 4.87
N SER A 3 -14.01 -16.41 3.98
CA SER A 3 -13.23 -17.50 3.37
C SER A 3 -12.09 -16.99 2.48
N LEU A 4 -12.32 -15.88 1.76
CA LEU A 4 -11.27 -15.23 0.95
C LEU A 4 -10.16 -14.65 1.83
N LEU A 5 -10.53 -14.05 2.97
CA LEU A 5 -9.55 -13.52 3.92
C LEU A 5 -8.76 -14.64 4.60
N ASN A 6 -9.39 -15.77 4.95
CA ASN A 6 -8.67 -16.94 5.46
C ASN A 6 -7.66 -17.44 4.41
N PHE A 7 -8.13 -17.69 3.18
CA PHE A 7 -7.26 -18.14 2.08
C PHE A 7 -6.03 -17.24 1.88
N LEU A 8 -6.22 -15.91 1.87
CA LEU A 8 -5.11 -14.98 1.71
C LEU A 8 -4.20 -14.92 2.95
N GLN A 9 -4.75 -14.95 4.16
CA GLN A 9 -3.93 -14.97 5.38
C GLN A 9 -3.04 -16.21 5.45
N ASP A 10 -3.53 -17.36 4.95
CA ASP A 10 -2.81 -18.63 5.01
C ASP A 10 -1.73 -18.75 3.90
N ASN A 11 -1.89 -18.05 2.78
CA ASN A 11 -1.07 -18.27 1.58
C ASN A 11 -0.16 -17.09 1.16
N MET A 12 -0.36 -15.88 1.69
CA MET A 12 0.38 -14.68 1.26
C MET A 12 1.89 -14.70 1.58
N ALA A 13 2.34 -15.53 2.51
CA ALA A 13 3.73 -15.53 2.98
C ALA A 13 4.60 -16.67 2.43
N THR A 14 4.03 -17.72 1.82
CA THR A 14 4.73 -19.01 1.74
C THR A 14 4.66 -19.75 0.41
N ASN A 15 3.79 -19.39 -0.54
CA ASN A 15 3.55 -20.28 -1.68
C ASN A 15 3.54 -19.55 -3.04
N VAL A 16 4.60 -19.79 -3.82
CA VAL A 16 4.79 -19.27 -5.19
C VAL A 16 3.83 -19.89 -6.21
N ASP A 17 3.27 -21.06 -5.92
CA ASP A 17 2.42 -21.79 -6.87
C ASP A 17 1.01 -21.19 -6.97
N PHE A 18 0.60 -20.39 -5.99
CA PHE A 18 -0.73 -19.77 -5.92
C PHE A 18 -0.75 -18.28 -6.31
N VAL A 19 0.31 -17.75 -6.92
CA VAL A 19 0.42 -16.32 -7.27
C VAL A 19 -0.79 -15.81 -8.06
N ALA A 20 -1.25 -16.58 -9.06
CA ALA A 20 -2.41 -16.22 -9.86
C ALA A 20 -3.70 -16.16 -9.03
N SER A 21 -3.94 -17.18 -8.20
CA SER A 21 -5.10 -17.25 -7.31
C SER A 21 -5.10 -16.17 -6.24
N GLN A 22 -3.93 -15.86 -5.66
CA GLN A 22 -3.78 -14.78 -4.67
C GLN A 22 -4.04 -13.41 -5.28
N THR A 23 -3.49 -13.15 -6.47
CA THR A 23 -3.72 -11.91 -7.23
C THR A 23 -5.21 -11.75 -7.56
N HIS A 24 -5.86 -12.83 -8.00
CA HIS A 24 -7.28 -12.81 -8.31
C HIS A 24 -8.13 -12.58 -7.06
N ALA A 25 -7.83 -13.27 -5.95
CA ALA A 25 -8.50 -13.07 -4.68
C ALA A 25 -8.36 -11.63 -4.14
N LEU A 26 -7.18 -11.02 -4.26
CA LEU A 26 -6.95 -9.61 -3.91
C LEU A 26 -7.79 -8.66 -4.78
N ASN A 27 -7.90 -8.93 -6.08
CA ASN A 27 -8.73 -8.15 -6.98
C ASN A 27 -10.23 -8.30 -6.67
N ILE A 28 -10.70 -9.50 -6.30
CA ILE A 28 -12.07 -9.71 -5.82
C ILE A 28 -12.31 -8.91 -4.54
N LEU A 29 -11.41 -9.00 -3.55
CA LEU A 29 -11.54 -8.22 -2.30
C LEU A 29 -11.56 -6.71 -2.57
N MET A 30 -10.73 -6.24 -3.51
CA MET A 30 -10.74 -4.84 -3.93
C MET A 30 -12.08 -4.43 -4.54
N ALA A 31 -12.67 -5.27 -5.41
CA ALA A 31 -13.99 -5.00 -5.97
C ALA A 31 -15.06 -4.91 -4.88
N LEU A 32 -15.05 -5.85 -3.91
CA LEU A 32 -15.96 -5.84 -2.77
C LEU A 32 -15.80 -4.58 -1.91
N VAL A 33 -14.57 -4.13 -1.64
CA VAL A 33 -14.31 -2.92 -0.85
C VAL A 33 -14.79 -1.65 -1.56
N LYS A 34 -14.77 -1.62 -2.90
CA LYS A 34 -15.24 -0.50 -3.71
C LYS A 34 -16.75 -0.49 -3.90
N ASP A 35 -17.43 -1.62 -3.69
CA ASP A 35 -18.87 -1.73 -3.85
C ASP A 35 -19.59 -0.91 -2.77
N ALA A 36 -20.35 0.09 -3.21
CA ALA A 36 -21.12 0.97 -2.35
C ALA A 36 -22.29 0.25 -1.67
N ALA A 37 -22.85 -0.79 -2.29
CA ALA A 37 -23.98 -1.56 -1.75
C ALA A 37 -23.58 -2.37 -0.50
N LEU A 38 -22.31 -2.75 -0.40
CA LEU A 38 -21.77 -3.47 0.76
C LEU A 38 -21.55 -2.59 2.00
N GLY A 39 -21.68 -1.26 1.85
CA GLY A 39 -21.92 -0.29 2.93
C GLY A 39 -21.18 -0.57 4.24
N GLU A 40 -21.87 -0.44 5.37
CA GLU A 40 -21.34 -0.71 6.72
C GLU A 40 -20.89 -2.17 6.92
N GLY A 41 -21.44 -3.12 6.16
CA GLY A 41 -21.15 -4.56 6.29
C GLY A 41 -19.70 -4.93 6.02
N ILE A 42 -18.98 -4.12 5.22
CA ILE A 42 -17.54 -4.34 4.99
C ILE A 42 -16.66 -3.86 6.14
N LEU A 43 -17.16 -2.96 6.99
CA LEU A 43 -16.37 -2.30 8.04
C LEU A 43 -15.84 -3.28 9.07
N GLN A 44 -16.61 -4.34 9.39
CA GLN A 44 -16.18 -5.41 10.29
C GLN A 44 -14.97 -6.21 9.77
N TYR A 45 -14.71 -6.16 8.46
CA TYR A 45 -13.59 -6.87 7.83
C TYR A 45 -12.37 -5.99 7.61
N ILE A 46 -12.48 -4.66 7.77
CA ILE A 46 -11.42 -3.70 7.45
C ILE A 46 -10.10 -4.02 8.15
N SER A 47 -10.13 -4.36 9.44
CA SER A 47 -8.89 -4.74 10.14
C SER A 47 -8.18 -5.91 9.47
N ARG A 48 -8.92 -6.95 9.09
CA ARG A 48 -8.35 -8.13 8.42
C ARG A 48 -7.87 -7.79 7.01
N CYS A 49 -8.62 -6.97 6.27
CA CYS A 49 -8.25 -6.51 4.95
C CYS A 49 -6.94 -5.71 4.95
N ILE A 50 -6.77 -4.80 5.92
CA ILE A 50 -5.55 -4.02 6.07
C ILE A 50 -4.36 -4.93 6.38
N ILE A 51 -4.52 -5.91 7.29
CA ILE A 51 -3.48 -6.88 7.59
C ILE A 51 -3.05 -7.64 6.32
N VAL A 52 -3.99 -8.16 5.55
CA VAL A 52 -3.70 -8.88 4.29
C VAL A 52 -2.97 -7.99 3.29
N ALA A 53 -3.40 -6.74 3.13
CA ALA A 53 -2.76 -5.79 2.21
C ALA A 53 -1.32 -5.48 2.61
N VAL A 54 -1.08 -5.20 3.90
CA VAL A 54 0.26 -4.88 4.44
C VAL A 54 1.18 -6.09 4.36
N THR A 55 0.71 -7.29 4.70
CA THR A 55 1.49 -8.53 4.53
C THR A 55 1.92 -8.75 3.08
N GLY A 56 1.07 -8.37 2.12
CA GLY A 56 1.37 -8.48 0.69
C GLY A 56 2.50 -7.60 0.19
N PHE A 57 2.81 -6.50 0.87
CA PHE A 57 3.92 -5.63 0.51
C PHE A 57 5.28 -6.33 0.63
N SER A 58 5.39 -7.30 1.54
CA SER A 58 6.60 -8.09 1.74
C SER A 58 6.70 -9.31 0.80
N SER A 59 5.77 -9.51 -0.13
CA SER A 59 5.82 -10.64 -1.06
C SER A 59 7.02 -10.51 -2.01
N SER A 60 7.70 -11.63 -2.30
CA SER A 60 8.77 -11.68 -3.30
C SER A 60 8.25 -11.52 -4.73
N ASN A 61 6.96 -11.78 -4.97
CA ASN A 61 6.33 -11.68 -6.27
C ASN A 61 5.79 -10.27 -6.55
N TRP A 62 6.13 -9.72 -7.71
CA TRP A 62 5.72 -8.36 -8.11
C TRP A 62 4.20 -8.21 -8.28
N SER A 63 3.52 -9.20 -8.85
CA SER A 63 2.08 -9.15 -9.12
C SER A 63 1.27 -9.08 -7.83
N ILE A 64 1.66 -9.83 -6.80
CA ILE A 64 1.04 -9.78 -5.48
C ILE A 64 1.25 -8.41 -4.85
N ARG A 65 2.49 -7.87 -4.86
CA ARG A 65 2.78 -6.52 -4.33
C ARG A 65 1.93 -5.44 -5.00
N ASN A 66 1.78 -5.49 -6.32
CA ASN A 66 0.97 -4.54 -7.07
C ASN A 66 -0.53 -4.66 -6.70
N ALA A 67 -1.07 -5.88 -6.71
CA ALA A 67 -2.46 -6.12 -6.34
C ALA A 67 -2.76 -5.69 -4.89
N SER A 68 -1.85 -5.97 -3.95
CA SER A 68 -1.95 -5.52 -2.56
C SER A 68 -1.90 -4.00 -2.43
N THR A 69 -1.11 -3.30 -3.25
CA THR A 69 -1.03 -1.83 -3.27
C THR A 69 -2.33 -1.20 -3.74
N LEU A 70 -2.91 -1.73 -4.83
CA LEU A 70 -4.19 -1.28 -5.35
C LEU A 70 -5.32 -1.54 -4.33
N PHE A 71 -5.29 -2.70 -3.69
CA PHE A 71 -6.24 -3.05 -2.63
C PHE A 71 -6.11 -2.12 -1.41
N PHE A 72 -4.89 -1.85 -0.95
CA PHE A 72 -4.61 -0.93 0.15
C PHE A 72 -5.06 0.50 -0.16
N THR A 73 -4.85 0.95 -1.40
CA THR A 73 -5.33 2.26 -1.86
C THR A 73 -6.85 2.35 -1.77
N ALA A 74 -7.56 1.32 -2.22
CA ALA A 74 -9.02 1.25 -2.12
C ALA A 74 -9.50 1.25 -0.65
N LEU A 75 -8.83 0.50 0.23
CA LEU A 75 -9.11 0.49 1.67
C LEU A 75 -8.90 1.87 2.30
N THR A 76 -7.82 2.57 1.95
CA THR A 76 -7.51 3.90 2.47
C THR A 76 -8.61 4.89 2.11
N VAL A 77 -9.05 4.90 0.85
CA VAL A 77 -10.20 5.71 0.39
C VAL A 77 -11.48 5.34 1.13
N ARG A 78 -11.71 4.05 1.41
CA ARG A 78 -12.92 3.57 2.08
C ARG A 78 -12.99 3.95 3.56
N VAL A 79 -11.84 3.93 4.24
CA VAL A 79 -11.72 4.17 5.69
C VAL A 79 -11.57 5.64 6.02
N PHE A 80 -10.72 6.36 5.31
CA PHE A 80 -10.42 7.76 5.58
C PHE A 80 -11.22 8.73 4.71
N GLY A 81 -11.97 8.20 3.73
CA GLY A 81 -12.65 9.00 2.73
C GLY A 81 -11.70 9.59 1.69
N VAL A 82 -12.25 10.05 0.57
CA VAL A 82 -11.55 10.93 -0.37
C VAL A 82 -11.98 12.35 -0.10
N LYS A 83 -11.00 13.27 -0.04
CA LYS A 83 -11.27 14.71 0.02
C LYS A 83 -11.79 15.18 -1.34
N ARG A 84 -13.06 14.93 -1.64
CA ARG A 84 -13.74 15.53 -2.78
C ARG A 84 -14.23 16.91 -2.35
N GLN A 85 -13.47 17.97 -2.60
CA GLN A 85 -14.06 19.21 -3.12
C GLN A 85 -13.06 20.30 -3.49
N LYS A 86 -13.45 21.00 -4.56
CA LYS A 86 -12.96 22.28 -5.10
C LYS A 86 -13.60 23.49 -4.40
N THR A 87 -14.29 23.25 -3.28
CA THR A 87 -14.98 24.25 -2.46
C THR A 87 -14.32 24.26 -1.10
N PHE A 88 -14.01 25.45 -0.59
CA PHE A 88 -13.20 25.70 0.61
C PHE A 88 -13.81 25.18 1.92
N GLU A 89 -15.05 24.69 1.90
CA GLU A 89 -15.70 24.13 3.08
C GLU A 89 -15.43 22.63 3.22
N THR A 90 -14.35 22.34 3.95
CA THR A 90 -14.07 20.99 4.41
C THR A 90 -15.09 20.58 5.46
N SER A 91 -15.96 19.60 5.19
CA SER A 91 -16.69 18.93 6.27
C SER A 91 -15.67 18.22 7.16
N HIS A 92 -15.40 18.78 8.34
CA HIS A 92 -14.52 18.21 9.38
C HIS A 92 -14.92 16.77 9.77
N LYS A 93 -16.11 16.32 9.38
CA LYS A 93 -16.67 14.98 9.63
C LYS A 93 -16.04 13.86 8.78
N ASN A 94 -15.31 14.17 7.71
CA ASN A 94 -14.71 13.16 6.82
C ASN A 94 -13.24 12.82 7.15
N ARG A 95 -12.68 13.33 8.25
CA ARG A 95 -11.31 12.98 8.68
C ARG A 95 -11.38 12.03 9.87
N LEU A 96 -11.22 10.73 9.61
CA LEU A 96 -11.02 9.77 10.67
C LEU A 96 -9.65 10.05 11.32
N SER A 97 -9.65 10.49 12.59
CA SER A 97 -8.40 10.69 13.34
C SER A 97 -7.68 9.36 13.56
N SER A 98 -6.37 9.39 13.79
CA SER A 98 -5.63 8.18 14.17
C SER A 98 -6.19 7.54 15.44
N TYR A 99 -6.56 8.34 16.43
CA TYR A 99 -7.23 7.87 17.64
C TYR A 99 -8.53 7.13 17.33
N GLU A 100 -9.38 7.70 16.50
CA GLU A 100 -10.67 7.10 16.14
C GLU A 100 -10.50 5.86 15.27
N PHE A 101 -9.53 5.87 14.36
CA PHE A 101 -9.13 4.69 13.57
C PHE A 101 -8.70 3.53 14.46
N PHE A 102 -7.80 3.76 15.42
CA PHE A 102 -7.35 2.71 16.33
C PHE A 102 -8.39 2.32 17.37
N THR A 103 -9.28 3.23 17.77
CA THR A 103 -10.43 2.91 18.62
C THR A 103 -11.41 1.98 17.88
N ARG A 104 -11.68 2.25 16.59
CA ARG A 104 -12.57 1.43 15.76
C ARG A 104 -11.91 0.12 15.33
N PHE A 105 -10.58 0.08 15.21
CA PHE A 105 -9.81 -1.07 14.75
C PHE A 105 -8.61 -1.38 15.68
N PRO A 106 -8.85 -1.79 16.94
CA PRO A 106 -7.81 -1.88 17.97
C PRO A 106 -6.70 -2.88 17.65
N LYS A 107 -7.00 -3.93 16.86
CA LYS A 107 -6.01 -4.95 16.44
C LYS A 107 -4.94 -4.40 15.49
N LEU A 108 -5.19 -3.28 14.82
CA LEU A 108 -4.26 -2.73 13.84
C LEU A 108 -3.07 -2.03 14.49
N HIS A 109 -3.26 -1.41 15.66
CA HIS A 109 -2.18 -0.72 16.36
C HIS A 109 -1.00 -1.66 16.69
N PRO A 110 -1.18 -2.77 17.44
CA PRO A 110 -0.08 -3.68 17.75
C PRO A 110 0.50 -4.35 16.49
N PHE A 111 -0.34 -4.65 15.49
CA PHE A 111 0.12 -5.23 14.22
C PHE A 111 1.05 -4.28 13.46
N LEU A 112 0.64 -3.04 13.24
CA LEU A 112 1.45 -2.05 12.51
C LEU A 112 2.74 -1.72 13.27
N LEU A 113 2.67 -1.57 14.60
CA LEU A 113 3.85 -1.34 15.42
C LEU A 113 4.86 -2.48 15.27
N GLN A 114 4.41 -3.73 15.42
CA GLN A 114 5.27 -4.91 15.26
C GLN A 114 5.86 -4.99 13.85
N HIS A 115 5.05 -4.73 12.82
CA HIS A 115 5.50 -4.77 11.43
C HIS A 115 6.55 -3.70 11.16
N LEU A 116 6.35 -2.47 11.65
CA LEU A 116 7.33 -1.40 11.53
C LEU A 116 8.63 -1.73 12.26
N GLN A 117 8.57 -2.14 13.53
CA GLN A 117 9.74 -2.53 14.32
C GLN A 117 10.57 -3.63 13.65
N ARG A 118 9.91 -4.66 13.10
CA ARG A 118 10.59 -5.75 12.38
C ARG A 118 11.36 -5.23 11.16
N ASN A 119 10.74 -4.35 10.38
CA ASN A 119 11.35 -3.82 9.15
C ASN A 119 12.44 -2.78 9.44
N THR A 120 12.31 -1.97 10.50
CA THR A 120 13.37 -1.03 10.91
C THR A 120 14.58 -1.76 11.46
N ALA A 121 14.39 -2.76 12.34
CA ALA A 121 15.49 -3.55 12.89
C ALA A 121 16.27 -4.32 11.81
N SER A 122 15.59 -4.78 10.75
CA SER A 122 16.24 -5.43 9.60
C SER A 122 17.09 -4.45 8.78
N ASN A 123 16.74 -3.17 8.76
CA ASN A 123 17.40 -2.14 7.97
C ASN A 123 18.65 -1.55 8.65
N ASP A 124 18.71 -1.62 9.99
CA ASP A 124 19.90 -1.20 10.75
C ASP A 124 21.11 -2.13 10.48
N LEU A 125 20.86 -3.41 10.17
CA LEU A 125 21.91 -4.33 9.70
C LEU A 125 22.43 -3.98 8.29
N VAL A 126 21.58 -3.42 7.44
CA VAL A 126 21.91 -3.03 6.06
C VAL A 126 22.64 -1.68 6.04
N SER A 127 22.39 -0.81 7.02
CA SER A 127 23.03 0.51 7.14
C SER A 127 24.53 0.44 7.48
N GLN A 128 25.06 -0.71 7.91
CA GLN A 128 26.51 -0.93 8.05
C GLN A 128 27.22 -1.33 6.74
N SER A 129 26.49 -1.64 5.67
CA SER A 129 27.05 -2.11 4.40
C SER A 129 27.02 -1.11 3.23
N PHE A 130 26.50 0.10 3.43
CA PHE A 130 26.51 1.14 2.39
C PHE A 130 27.71 2.10 2.54
N HIS A 131 28.93 1.57 2.42
CA HIS A 131 30.03 2.36 1.86
C HIS A 131 29.87 2.37 0.33
N LEU A 132 29.08 3.31 -0.19
CA LEU A 132 29.15 3.63 -1.62
C LEU A 132 30.48 4.33 -1.89
N PRO A 133 31.34 3.83 -2.81
CA PRO A 133 32.46 4.63 -3.28
C PRO A 133 31.90 5.88 -3.95
N ARG A 134 32.41 7.05 -3.55
CA ARG A 134 32.07 8.33 -4.18
C ARG A 134 32.26 8.21 -5.70
N PRO A 135 31.25 8.49 -6.54
CA PRO A 135 31.49 8.57 -7.97
C PRO A 135 32.43 9.76 -8.22
N PRO A 136 33.59 9.54 -8.88
CA PRO A 136 34.39 10.64 -9.38
C PRO A 136 33.67 11.21 -10.63
N TYR A 137 33.82 12.51 -10.81
CA TYR A 137 33.39 13.32 -11.96
C TYR A 137 32.01 13.99 -11.90
N ILE A 138 32.11 15.22 -11.40
CA ILE A 138 31.44 16.44 -11.88
C ILE A 138 31.40 16.47 -13.43
N ILE A 139 30.22 16.70 -14.02
CA ILE A 139 30.09 17.28 -15.36
C ILE A 139 29.54 18.70 -15.21
N PRO A 140 30.27 19.76 -15.62
CA PRO A 140 29.82 21.13 -15.49
C PRO A 140 28.67 21.46 -16.44
N HIS A 141 27.77 22.27 -15.91
CA HIS A 141 26.68 22.95 -16.59
C HIS A 141 27.27 24.04 -17.51
N HIS A 142 27.40 23.81 -18.82
CA HIS A 142 27.42 24.87 -19.85
C HIS A 142 27.53 24.27 -21.27
N ALA A 143 26.41 24.23 -22.00
CA ALA A 143 26.41 24.22 -23.47
C ALA A 143 25.06 24.73 -23.98
N PHE A 144 24.96 26.06 -23.99
CA PHE A 144 23.99 26.84 -24.75
C PHE A 144 24.62 27.16 -26.12
N CYS A 145 24.04 26.69 -27.23
CA CYS A 145 24.05 27.29 -28.59
C CYS A 145 23.34 26.30 -29.55
N GLY A 146 22.21 26.61 -30.19
CA GLY A 146 22.10 27.06 -31.61
C GLY A 146 22.38 25.90 -32.59
N SER A 147 21.59 25.50 -33.60
CA SER A 147 20.63 26.18 -34.46
C SER A 147 19.91 25.15 -35.37
N THR A 148 18.74 25.55 -35.86
CA THR A 148 17.90 25.08 -36.98
C THR A 148 18.59 24.45 -38.22
N GLN A 149 18.07 23.31 -38.74
CA GLN A 149 17.27 23.20 -40.00
C GLN A 149 16.93 21.72 -40.39
N PRO A 150 15.91 21.49 -41.27
CA PRO A 150 15.17 20.22 -41.39
C PRO A 150 15.69 19.28 -42.49
N GLN A 151 15.27 18.00 -42.45
CA GLN A 151 15.56 16.99 -43.47
C GLN A 151 14.40 16.84 -44.48
N SER A 152 14.80 16.89 -45.76
CA SER A 152 14.26 16.29 -47.00
C SER A 152 12.75 16.08 -47.15
#